data_AF-A0A090WVL4-F1
#
_entry.id   AF-A0A090WVL4-F1
#
_cell.length_a   1.000
_cell.length_b   1.000
_cell.length_c   1.000
_cell.angle_alpha   90.00
_cell.angle_beta   90.00
_cell.angle_gamma   90.00
#
_symmetry.space_group_name_H-M   'P 1'
#
loop_
_entity.id
_entity.type
_entity.pdbx_description
1 polymer ?
#
loop_
_entity_poly.entity_id
_entity_poly.type
_entity_poly.pdbx_seq_one_letter_code
_entity_poly.pdbx_strand_id
1 'polypeptide(L)'
;MLPELVSEIQKVMVKLNKSYEIILVDDRSPDDSWLVMKSLSSKFPEVKSIRLSRNFGQHPTIMAGLSQAKGNWVVVMDCDLQDQPKEVEKLYNKALEGFDAVLAQRKDRKDSFF
;
A
#
# COMPACT_ATOMS: atom_id res chain seq x y z
N MET A 1 -4.28 -5.06 12.09
CA MET A 1 -3.30 -4.80 11.03
C MET A 1 -3.86 -3.88 9.94
N LEU A 2 -4.78 -4.31 9.06
CA LEU A 2 -5.27 -3.44 7.96
C LEU A 2 -5.87 -2.09 8.40
N PRO A 3 -6.71 -1.98 9.45
CA PRO A 3 -7.23 -0.69 9.89
C PRO A 3 -6.14 0.26 10.41
N GLU A 4 -5.12 -0.30 11.05
CA GLU A 4 -3.98 0.44 11.55
C GLU A 4 -3.10 0.95 10.41
N LEU A 5 -2.82 0.09 9.42
CA LEU A 5 -2.10 0.47 8.20
C LEU A 5 -2.80 1.64 7.49
N VAL A 6 -4.12 1.54 7.27
CA VAL A 6 -4.92 2.62 6.67
C VAL A 6 -4.79 3.90 7.50
N SER A 7 -4.97 3.82 8.82
CA SER A 7 -4.84 4.98 9.71
C SER A 7 -3.45 5.63 9.63
N GLU A 8 -2.37 4.85 9.60
CA GLU A 8 -1.01 5.39 9.49
C GLU A 8 -0.75 6.03 8.12
N ILE A 9 -1.25 5.44 7.03
CA ILE A 9 -1.18 6.05 5.69
C ILE A 9 -1.95 7.37 5.67
N GLN A 10 -3.17 7.42 6.23
CA GLN A 10 -3.98 8.64 6.31
C GLN A 10 -3.22 9.76 7.05
N LYS A 11 -2.54 9.46 8.16
CA LYS A 11 -1.72 10.45 8.89
C LYS A 11 -0.59 11.02 8.03
N VAL A 12 0.10 10.17 7.27
CA VAL A 12 1.17 10.59 6.35
C VAL A 12 0.61 11.47 5.24
N MET A 13 -0.52 11.10 4.64
CA MET A 13 -1.14 11.87 3.56
C MET A 13 -1.71 13.22 4.02
N VAL A 14 -2.24 13.29 5.25
CA VAL A 14 -2.63 14.55 5.89
C VAL A 14 -1.42 15.47 6.04
N LYS A 15 -0.28 14.95 6.50
CA LYS A 15 0.97 15.72 6.65
C LYS A 15 1.49 16.24 5.30
N LEU A 16 1.42 15.43 4.25
CA LEU A 16 1.83 15.80 2.90
C LEU A 16 0.88 16.81 2.22
N ASN A 17 -0.35 16.94 2.74
CA ASN A 17 -1.42 17.76 2.19
C ASN A 17 -1.66 17.48 0.70
N LYS A 18 -1.84 16.20 0.35
CA LYS A 18 -2.11 15.71 -1.01
C LYS A 18 -3.37 14.86 -1.07
N SER A 19 -4.05 14.90 -2.20
CA SER A 19 -5.08 13.92 -2.54
C SER A 19 -4.45 12.55 -2.72
N TYR A 20 -5.14 11.52 -2.26
CA TYR A 20 -4.64 10.15 -2.28
C TYR A 20 -5.78 9.15 -2.44
N GLU A 21 -5.40 7.93 -2.80
CA GLU A 21 -6.25 6.76 -2.72
C GLU A 21 -5.45 5.59 -2.17
N ILE A 22 -6.11 4.68 -1.47
CA ILE A 22 -5.53 3.45 -0.95
C ILE A 22 -6.23 2.30 -1.64
N ILE A 23 -5.50 1.51 -2.42
CA ILE A 23 -6.04 0.34 -3.12
C ILE A 23 -5.58 -0.91 -2.38
N LEU A 24 -6.52 -1.54 -1.67
CA LEU A 24 -6.31 -2.81 -1.00
C LEU A 24 -6.70 -3.94 -1.97
N VAL A 25 -5.79 -4.88 -2.22
CA VAL A 25 -6.05 -6.02 -3.12
C VAL A 25 -5.98 -7.33 -2.33
N ASP A 26 -7.10 -8.06 -2.27
CA ASP A 26 -7.19 -9.40 -1.69
C ASP A 26 -6.98 -10.45 -2.79
N ASP A 27 -5.98 -11.31 -2.60
CA ASP A 27 -5.66 -12.41 -3.50
C ASP A 27 -6.39 -13.72 -3.11
N ARG A 28 -7.57 -13.58 -2.50
CA ARG A 28 -8.32 -14.70 -1.91
C ARG A 28 -7.63 -15.26 -0.66
N SER A 29 -7.25 -14.36 0.25
CA SER A 29 -6.79 -14.75 1.57
C SER A 29 -7.82 -15.68 2.25
N PRO A 30 -7.38 -16.73 2.98
CA PRO A 30 -8.28 -17.65 3.68
C PRO A 30 -8.89 -17.04 4.95
N ASP A 31 -8.43 -15.86 5.38
CA ASP A 31 -8.88 -15.18 6.58
C ASP A 31 -9.97 -14.14 6.31
N ASP A 32 -10.35 -13.41 7.36
CA ASP A 32 -11.38 -12.37 7.30
C ASP A 32 -10.90 -11.03 6.68
N SER A 33 -9.71 -10.99 6.07
CA SER A 33 -9.13 -9.77 5.49
C SER A 33 -10.09 -9.09 4.51
N TRP A 34 -10.79 -9.87 3.68
CA TRP A 34 -11.77 -9.32 2.74
C TRP A 34 -12.94 -8.59 3.42
N LEU A 35 -13.42 -9.08 4.57
CA LEU A 35 -14.50 -8.44 5.31
C LEU A 35 -14.02 -7.11 5.90
N VAL A 36 -12.80 -7.10 6.46
CA VAL A 36 -12.17 -5.88 6.99
C VAL A 36 -11.96 -4.84 5.89
N MET A 37 -11.43 -5.24 4.73
CA MET A 37 -11.22 -4.39 3.56
C MET A 37 -12.52 -3.73 3.06
N LYS A 38 -13.61 -4.52 2.94
CA LYS A 38 -14.93 -3.98 2.59
C LYS A 38 -15.44 -2.96 3.60
N SER A 39 -15.29 -3.25 4.90
CA SER A 39 -15.66 -2.32 5.96
C SER A 39 -14.89 -1.00 5.85
N LEU A 40 -13.57 -1.07 5.64
CA LEU A 40 -12.71 0.10 5.45
C LEU A 40 -13.14 0.94 4.24
N SER A 41 -13.43 0.30 3.10
CA SER A 41 -13.86 1.00 1.87
C SER A 41 -15.24 1.64 2.01
N SER A 42 -16.12 1.07 2.84
CA SER A 42 -17.42 1.67 3.13
C SER A 42 -17.31 2.89 4.05
N LYS A 43 -16.27 2.94 4.89
CA LYS A 43 -16.04 3.99 5.87
C LYS A 43 -15.22 5.15 5.31
N PHE A 44 -14.28 4.87 4.41
CA PHE A 44 -13.31 5.84 3.90
C PHE A 44 -13.39 5.90 2.37
N PRO A 45 -13.87 7.01 1.78
CA PRO A 45 -14.06 7.14 0.33
C PRO A 45 -12.74 7.05 -0.47
N GLU A 46 -11.62 7.36 0.16
CA GLU A 46 -10.28 7.21 -0.40
C GLU A 46 -9.78 5.76 -0.43
N VAL A 47 -10.44 4.84 0.29
CA VAL A 47 -10.06 3.42 0.34
C VAL A 47 -10.91 2.62 -0.66
N LYS A 48 -10.24 1.89 -1.54
CA LYS A 48 -10.85 0.96 -2.49
C LYS A 48 -10.36 -0.44 -2.21
N SER A 49 -11.28 -1.41 -2.25
CA SER A 49 -10.94 -2.83 -2.09
C SER A 49 -11.26 -3.61 -3.34
N ILE A 50 -10.29 -4.39 -3.79
CA ILE A 50 -10.39 -5.28 -4.94
C ILE A 50 -10.18 -6.70 -4.43
N ARG A 51 -10.97 -7.64 -4.92
CA ARG A 51 -10.77 -9.07 -4.65
C ARG A 51 -10.55 -9.82 -5.95
N LEU A 52 -9.45 -10.55 -6.03
CA LEU A 52 -9.19 -11.46 -7.14
C LEU A 52 -10.13 -12.67 -7.07
N SER A 53 -10.43 -13.24 -8.24
CA SER A 53 -11.38 -14.36 -8.35
C SER A 53 -10.86 -15.65 -7.70
N ARG A 54 -9.53 -15.81 -7.62
CA ARG A 54 -8.81 -16.91 -6.96
C ARG A 54 -7.43 -16.42 -6.50
N ASN A 55 -6.69 -17.26 -5.80
CA ASN A 55 -5.29 -16.98 -5.49
C ASN A 55 -4.42 -17.10 -6.75
N PHE A 56 -3.79 -15.98 -7.11
CA PHE A 56 -2.86 -15.87 -8.24
C PHE A 56 -1.43 -15.52 -7.79
N GLY A 57 -1.20 -15.35 -6.49
CA GLY A 57 0.06 -14.87 -5.91
C GLY A 57 0.27 -13.36 -6.01
N GLN A 58 1.44 -12.90 -5.55
CA GLN A 58 1.74 -11.48 -5.32
C GLN A 58 1.80 -10.62 -6.59
N HIS A 59 2.43 -11.12 -7.67
CA HIS A 59 2.61 -10.32 -8.89
C HIS A 59 1.26 -9.91 -9.52
N PRO A 60 0.29 -10.82 -9.73
CA PRO A 60 -1.04 -10.44 -10.22
C PRO A 60 -1.79 -9.49 -9.29
N THR A 61 -1.61 -9.63 -7.98
CA THR A 61 -2.19 -8.73 -6.96
C THR A 61 -1.66 -7.30 -7.11
N ILE A 62 -0.34 -7.14 -7.25
CA ILE A 62 0.29 -5.84 -7.50
C ILE A 62 -0.20 -5.26 -8.84
N MET A 63 -0.22 -6.06 -9.90
CA MET A 63 -0.69 -5.62 -11.22
C MET A 63 -2.16 -5.16 -11.20
N ALA A 64 -3.03 -5.89 -10.49
CA ALA A 64 -4.42 -5.50 -10.32
C ALA A 64 -4.55 -4.15 -9.62
N GLY A 65 -3.78 -3.93 -8.54
CA GLY A 65 -3.72 -2.65 -7.85
C GLY A 65 -3.24 -1.51 -8.75
N LEU A 66 -2.12 -1.71 -9.46
CA LEU A 66 -1.57 -0.73 -10.40
C LEU A 66 -2.53 -0.39 -11.54
N SER A 67 -3.26 -1.38 -12.08
CA SER A 67 -4.23 -1.16 -13.15
C SER A 67 -5.41 -0.27 -12.76
N GLN A 68 -5.67 -0.14 -11.46
CA GLN A 68 -6.78 0.65 -10.92
C GLN A 68 -6.32 2.00 -10.32
N ALA A 69 -5.01 2.18 -10.17
CA ALA A 69 -4.42 3.41 -9.64
C ALA A 69 -4.58 4.58 -10.63
N LYS A 70 -4.89 5.76 -10.11
CA LYS A 70 -5.12 7.00 -10.87
C LYS A 70 -4.20 8.14 -10.44
N GLY A 71 -3.31 7.91 -9.48
CA GLY A 71 -2.37 8.89 -8.98
C GLY A 71 -1.19 9.14 -9.92
N ASN A 72 -0.58 10.32 -9.82
CA ASN A 72 0.67 10.66 -10.53
C ASN A 72 1.87 9.86 -10.00
N TRP A 73 1.81 9.47 -8.72
CA TRP A 73 2.79 8.62 -8.06
C TRP A 73 2.06 7.42 -7.47
N VAL A 74 2.65 6.25 -7.62
CA VAL A 74 2.13 5.02 -7.03
C VAL A 74 3.21 4.39 -6.18
N VAL A 75 2.85 4.04 -4.95
CA VAL A 75 3.71 3.30 -4.03
C VAL A 75 3.08 1.94 -3.81
N VAL A 76 3.84 0.88 -4.07
CA VAL A 76 3.48 -0.49 -3.74
C VAL A 76 4.08 -0.82 -2.38
N MET A 77 3.27 -1.38 -1.49
CA MET A 77 3.66 -1.67 -0.10
C MET A 77 2.96 -2.94 0.37
N ASP A 78 3.67 -3.77 1.14
CA ASP A 78 3.08 -4.95 1.77
C ASP A 78 2.25 -4.57 3.02
N CYS A 79 1.26 -5.40 3.34
CA CYS A 79 0.28 -5.09 4.39
C CYS A 79 0.72 -5.50 5.80
N ASP A 80 1.97 -5.94 5.98
CA ASP A 80 2.48 -6.59 7.19
C ASP A 80 3.02 -5.62 8.28
N LEU A 81 2.89 -4.31 8.05
CA LEU A 81 3.43 -3.22 8.89
C LEU A 81 4.96 -3.23 9.05
N GLN A 82 5.69 -4.13 8.39
CA GLN A 82 7.16 -4.05 8.38
C GLN A 82 7.63 -2.85 7.55
N ASP A 83 6.89 -2.55 6.49
CA ASP A 83 7.06 -1.32 5.73
C ASP A 83 6.31 -0.19 6.45
N GLN A 84 7.08 0.75 7.01
CA GLN A 84 6.50 1.87 7.75
C GLN A 84 5.86 2.87 6.77
N PRO A 85 4.57 3.20 6.90
CA PRO A 85 3.92 4.19 6.03
C PRO A 85 4.61 5.55 5.99
N LYS A 86 5.35 5.89 7.06
CA LYS A 86 6.17 7.11 7.15
C LYS A 86 7.26 7.20 6.07
N GLU A 87 7.72 6.07 5.53
CA GLU A 87 8.73 6.06 4.46
C GLU A 87 8.16 6.58 3.13
N VAL A 88 6.83 6.56 2.94
CA VAL A 88 6.17 7.12 1.75
C VAL A 88 6.50 8.61 1.60
N GLU A 89 6.57 9.36 2.70
CA GLU A 89 6.98 10.77 2.67
C GLU A 89 8.39 10.95 2.11
N LYS A 90 9.34 10.09 2.50
CA LYS A 90 10.71 10.16 2.01
C LYS A 90 10.79 9.79 0.53
N LEU A 91 10.10 8.72 0.13
CA LEU A 91 10.05 8.29 -1.27
C LEU A 91 9.45 9.39 -2.16
N TYR A 92 8.34 9.98 -1.72
CA TYR A 92 7.66 11.04 -2.45
C TYR A 92 8.55 12.29 -2.58
N ASN A 93 9.16 12.75 -1.50
CA ASN A 93 10.08 13.90 -1.55
C ASN A 93 11.27 13.63 -2.48
N LYS A 94 11.82 12.41 -2.46
CA LYS A 94 12.90 12.02 -3.36
C LYS A 94 12.45 12.04 -4.81
N ALA A 95 11.26 11.52 -5.10
CA ALA A 95 10.70 11.51 -6.45
C ALA A 95 10.56 12.92 -7.05
N LEU A 96 10.17 13.89 -6.21
CA LEU A 96 10.07 15.31 -6.62
C LEU A 96 11.41 15.97 -6.99
N GLU A 97 12.56 15.35 -6.69
CA GLU A 97 13.87 15.83 -7.16
C GLU A 97 14.09 15.59 -8.67
N GLY A 98 13.15 14.93 -9.36
CA GLY A 98 13.17 14.71 -10.81
C GLY A 98 13.44 13.26 -11.23
N PHE A 99 13.17 12.29 -10.36
CA PHE A 99 13.34 10.87 -10.65
C PHE A 99 12.04 10.23 -11.12
N ASP A 100 12.08 9.38 -12.14
CA ASP A 100 10.89 8.64 -12.61
C ASP A 100 10.51 7.46 -11.71
N ALA A 101 11.47 6.92 -10.96
CA ALA A 101 11.27 5.80 -10.04
C ALA A 101 12.16 5.93 -8.80
N VAL A 102 11.61 5.61 -7.63
CA VAL A 102 12.33 5.61 -6.35
C VAL A 102 12.07 4.29 -5.64
N LEU A 103 13.14 3.65 -5.15
CA LEU A 103 13.08 2.39 -4.44
C LEU A 103 13.49 2.59 -2.98
N ALA A 104 12.74 1.99 -2.07
CA ALA A 104 13.16 1.86 -0.68
C ALA A 104 14.15 0.70 -0.55
N GLN A 105 15.27 0.93 0.13
CA GLN A 105 16.23 -0.12 0.46
C GLN A 105 16.43 -0.16 1.98
N ARG A 106 16.24 -1.34 2.58
CA ARG A 106 16.60 -1.57 3.99
C ARG A 106 18.12 -1.62 4.10
N LYS A 107 18.71 -0.70 4.87
CA LYS A 107 20.17 -0.55 5.00
C LYS A 107 20.82 -1.63 5.88
N ASP A 108 20.08 -2.16 6.85
CA ASP A 108 20.52 -3.21 7.77
C ASP A 108 19.62 -4.44 7.67
N ARG A 109 19.89 -5.31 6.69
CA ARG A 109 19.37 -6.68 6.72
C ARG A 109 20.24 -7.48 7.68
N LYS A 110 19.81 -7.63 8.94
CA LYS A 110 20.26 -8.74 9.80
C LYS A 110 19.47 -10.01 9.45
N ASP A 111 19.44 -10.37 8.18
CA ASP A 111 19.06 -11.73 7.83
C ASP A 111 20.24 -12.60 8.23
N SER A 112 20.07 -13.38 9.31
CA SER A 112 20.93 -14.52 9.56
C SER A 112 20.82 -15.43 8.33
N PHE A 113 21.88 -15.49 7.53
CA PHE A 113 22.17 -16.74 6.85
C PHE A 113 22.43 -17.74 7.98
N PHE A 114 21.79 -18.91 7.95
CA PHE A 114 21.75 -19.96 8.98
C PHE A 114 20.53 -19.92 9.91
#